data_AF-A0A239TCW5-F1
#
_entry.id   AF-A0A239TCW5-F1
#
_cell.length_a   1.000
_cell.length_b   1.000
_cell.length_c   1.000
_cell.angle_alpha   90.00
_cell.angle_beta   90.00
_cell.angle_gamma   90.00
#
_symmetry.space_group_name_H-M   'P 1'
#
loop_
_entity.id
_entity.type
_entity.pdbx_description
1 polymer ?
#
loop_
_entity_poly.entity_id
_entity_poly.type
_entity_poly.pdbx_seq_one_letter_code
_entity_poly.pdbx_strand_id
1 'polypeptide(L)'
;MLSDSTYLKRALKMFLLMTCFLVLSIILAYIFHPSFNTLKSIGDKIPEHLDHEAGLHKVWGFIYENGLRVPSQMFILALIPIPLLYLLNTIFTAVLPGVLLGFLLNFTPYRGFIAIIATIPHYTFEMFGLCVVASGLYKVNQAIIRKITNLFRSNKKENYSLKEALLNLIKAFVLIGLPLIIIAAFLETYVSEWIFKIFT
;
A
#
# COMPACT_ATOMS: atom_id res chain seq x y z
N MET A 1 10.27 8.95 19.92
CA MET A 1 8.81 9.18 19.82
C MET A 1 8.55 10.06 18.60
N LEU A 2 7.58 9.72 17.74
CA LEU A 2 7.19 10.56 16.60
C LEU A 2 6.79 11.95 17.12
N SER A 3 7.39 13.02 16.60
CA SER A 3 7.14 14.38 17.13
C SER A 3 5.79 14.96 16.74
N ASP A 4 5.10 14.36 15.75
CA ASP A 4 3.82 14.81 15.21
C ASP A 4 2.67 13.92 15.73
N SER A 5 1.86 14.46 16.64
CA SER A 5 0.67 13.78 17.19
C SER A 5 -0.39 13.45 16.13
N THR A 6 -0.32 14.08 14.95
CA THR A 6 -1.26 13.83 13.84
C THR A 6 -0.78 12.74 12.87
N TYR A 7 0.41 12.18 13.07
CA TYR A 7 1.03 11.24 12.14
C TYR A 7 0.17 9.98 11.92
N LEU A 8 -0.19 9.30 13.01
CA LEU A 8 -1.03 8.10 12.95
C LEU A 8 -2.46 8.42 12.52
N LYS A 9 -3.00 9.59 12.91
CA LYS A 9 -4.33 10.03 12.47
C LYS A 9 -4.38 10.23 10.94
N ARG A 10 -3.32 10.77 10.35
CA ARG A 10 -3.17 10.91 8.90
C ARG A 10 -3.03 9.56 8.20
N ALA A 11 -2.23 8.65 8.76
CA ALA A 11 -2.12 7.27 8.26
C ALA A 11 -3.48 6.55 8.28
N LEU A 12 -4.23 6.66 9.37
CA LEU A 12 -5.57 6.06 9.49
C LEU A 12 -6.56 6.61 8.45
N LYS A 13 -6.57 7.94 8.22
CA LYS A 13 -7.40 8.53 7.17
C LYS A 13 -7.04 8.02 5.78
N MET A 14 -5.74 7.91 5.49
CA MET A 14 -5.26 7.34 4.22
C MET A 14 -5.68 5.87 4.11
N PHE A 15 -5.55 5.09 5.18
CA PHE A 15 -5.96 3.68 5.21
C PHE A 15 -7.45 3.49 4.93
N LEU A 16 -8.32 4.28 5.57
CA LEU A 16 -9.75 4.26 5.30
C LEU A 16 -10.04 4.60 3.83
N LEU A 17 -9.36 5.60 3.26
CA LEU A 17 -9.49 5.95 1.84
C LEU A 17 -9.06 4.80 0.92
N MET A 18 -7.93 4.13 1.22
CA MET A 18 -7.45 2.99 0.42
C MET A 18 -8.40 1.79 0.53
N THR A 19 -8.99 1.59 1.70
CA THR A 19 -10.03 0.56 1.91
C THR A 19 -11.27 0.87 1.08
N CYS A 20 -11.68 2.15 0.99
CA CYS A 20 -12.75 2.55 0.07
C CYS A 20 -12.39 2.26 -1.40
N PHE A 21 -11.15 2.50 -1.83
CA PHE A 21 -10.72 2.15 -3.19
C PHE A 21 -10.69 0.63 -3.44
N LEU A 22 -10.28 -0.17 -2.45
CA LEU A 22 -10.37 -1.63 -2.53
C LEU A 22 -11.84 -2.06 -2.73
N VAL A 23 -12.75 -1.63 -1.86
CA VAL A 23 -14.17 -2.00 -1.93
C VAL A 23 -14.79 -1.52 -3.25
N LEU A 24 -14.51 -0.30 -3.67
CA LEU A 24 -15.01 0.25 -4.93
C LEU A 24 -14.50 -0.57 -6.12
N SER A 25 -13.22 -0.94 -6.14
CA SER A 25 -12.66 -1.76 -7.22
C SER A 25 -13.22 -3.18 -7.26
N ILE A 26 -13.52 -3.79 -6.10
CA ILE A 26 -14.26 -5.06 -6.02
C ILE A 26 -15.64 -4.93 -6.66
N ILE A 27 -16.41 -3.90 -6.26
CA ILE A 27 -17.76 -3.66 -6.80
C ILE A 27 -17.73 -3.42 -8.30
N LEU A 28 -16.82 -2.56 -8.77
CA LEU A 28 -16.69 -2.25 -10.20
C LEU A 28 -16.29 -3.50 -10.99
N ALA A 29 -15.30 -4.27 -10.53
CA ALA A 29 -14.88 -5.49 -11.22
C ALA A 29 -15.99 -6.56 -11.21
N TYR A 30 -16.75 -6.66 -10.13
CA TYR A 30 -17.92 -7.55 -10.05
C TYR A 30 -19.03 -7.16 -11.05
N ILE A 31 -19.28 -5.86 -11.27
CA ILE A 31 -20.33 -5.38 -12.20
C ILE A 31 -19.88 -5.42 -13.67
N PHE A 32 -18.65 -4.98 -13.94
CA PHE A 32 -18.17 -4.79 -15.32
C PHE A 32 -17.54 -6.03 -15.95
N HIS A 33 -17.32 -7.10 -15.17
CA HIS A 33 -16.80 -8.38 -15.65
C HIS A 33 -15.54 -8.22 -16.51
N PRO A 34 -14.40 -7.80 -15.93
CA PRO A 34 -13.17 -7.61 -16.70
C PRO A 34 -12.80 -8.89 -17.45
N SER A 35 -12.37 -8.75 -18.71
CA SER A 35 -12.04 -9.91 -19.55
C SER A 35 -10.86 -10.71 -18.97
N PHE A 36 -10.77 -11.99 -19.31
CA PHE A 36 -9.62 -12.82 -18.92
C PHE A 36 -8.28 -12.23 -19.42
N ASN A 37 -8.27 -11.57 -20.57
CA ASN A 37 -7.09 -10.87 -21.08
C ASN A 37 -6.67 -9.70 -20.17
N THR A 38 -7.66 -8.97 -19.63
CA THR A 38 -7.43 -7.91 -18.65
C THR A 38 -6.80 -8.48 -17.38
N LEU A 39 -7.28 -9.62 -16.90
CA LEU A 39 -6.66 -10.31 -15.76
C LEU A 39 -5.26 -10.79 -16.04
N LYS A 40 -5.02 -11.42 -17.18
CA LYS A 40 -3.69 -11.89 -17.54
C LYS A 40 -2.70 -10.73 -17.52
N SER A 41 -3.08 -9.57 -18.06
CA SER A 41 -2.26 -8.36 -18.00
C SER A 41 -2.02 -7.79 -16.60
N ILE A 42 -2.89 -8.14 -15.62
CA ILE A 42 -2.72 -7.79 -14.20
C ILE A 42 -1.84 -8.84 -13.50
N GLY A 43 -2.06 -10.13 -13.79
CA GLY A 43 -1.28 -11.26 -13.30
C GLY A 43 0.17 -11.21 -13.76
N ASP A 44 0.43 -10.81 -15.01
CA ASP A 44 1.79 -10.63 -15.56
C ASP A 44 2.57 -9.50 -14.83
N LYS A 45 1.90 -8.68 -14.01
CA LYS A 45 2.54 -7.68 -13.15
C LYS A 45 2.92 -8.23 -11.77
N ILE A 46 2.41 -9.42 -11.41
CA ILE A 46 2.89 -10.16 -10.24
C ILE A 46 4.25 -10.75 -10.64
N PRO A 47 5.32 -10.46 -9.88
CA PRO A 47 6.63 -11.04 -10.16
C PRO A 47 6.58 -12.58 -10.20
N GLU A 48 7.08 -13.21 -11.27
CA GLU A 48 7.05 -14.68 -11.46
C GLU A 48 7.60 -15.48 -10.26
N HIS A 49 8.57 -14.90 -9.55
CA HIS A 49 9.17 -15.53 -8.37
C HIS A 49 8.15 -15.70 -7.22
N LEU A 50 7.18 -14.80 -7.07
CA LEU A 50 6.15 -14.89 -6.03
C LEU A 50 5.08 -15.97 -6.31
N ASP A 51 4.95 -16.41 -7.56
CA ASP A 51 3.92 -17.36 -8.00
C ASP A 51 4.36 -18.83 -7.86
N HIS A 52 5.67 -19.08 -7.81
CA HIS A 52 6.25 -20.43 -7.74
C HIS A 52 6.98 -20.75 -6.43
N GLU A 53 7.13 -19.76 -5.55
CA GLU A 53 7.83 -19.92 -4.28
C GLU A 53 6.86 -20.29 -3.14
N ALA A 54 7.36 -21.04 -2.15
CA ALA A 54 6.60 -21.44 -0.99
C ALA A 54 7.37 -21.14 0.31
N GLY A 55 6.65 -21.05 1.42
CA GLY A 55 7.23 -20.85 2.75
C GLY A 55 8.04 -19.55 2.85
N LEU A 56 9.20 -19.61 3.51
CA LEU A 56 9.99 -18.40 3.82
C LEU A 56 10.50 -17.64 2.60
N HIS A 57 10.66 -18.30 1.45
CA HIS A 57 11.07 -17.61 0.23
C HIS A 57 9.99 -16.66 -0.27
N LYS A 58 8.72 -17.12 -0.26
CA LYS A 58 7.54 -16.30 -0.57
C LYS A 58 7.38 -15.14 0.42
N VAL A 59 7.59 -15.38 1.71
CA VAL A 59 7.61 -14.32 2.75
C VAL A 59 8.66 -13.26 2.41
N TRP A 60 9.88 -13.67 2.08
CA TRP A 60 10.95 -12.75 1.73
C TRP A 60 10.61 -11.93 0.47
N GLY A 61 10.03 -12.57 -0.55
CA GLY A 61 9.55 -11.88 -1.75
C GLY A 61 8.55 -10.76 -1.41
N PHE A 62 7.57 -11.04 -0.55
CA PHE A 62 6.61 -10.02 -0.10
C PHE A 62 7.27 -8.91 0.72
N ILE A 63 8.24 -9.23 1.58
CA ILE A 63 9.00 -8.21 2.33
C ILE A 63 9.80 -7.33 1.36
N TYR A 64 10.42 -7.90 0.34
CA TYR A 64 11.18 -7.12 -0.64
C TYR A 64 10.27 -6.20 -1.46
N GLU A 65 9.19 -6.75 -2.03
CA GLU A 65 8.27 -5.98 -2.87
C GLU A 65 7.54 -4.89 -2.07
N ASN A 66 6.87 -5.26 -0.97
CA ASN A 66 6.01 -4.34 -0.23
C ASN A 66 6.75 -3.58 0.86
N GLY A 67 7.86 -4.12 1.37
CA GLY A 67 8.66 -3.50 2.43
C GLY A 67 9.81 -2.63 1.92
N LEU A 68 10.33 -2.86 0.71
CA LEU A 68 11.45 -2.09 0.16
C LEU A 68 11.10 -1.41 -1.15
N ARG A 69 10.67 -2.17 -2.17
CA ARG A 69 10.48 -1.65 -3.53
C ARG A 69 9.36 -0.60 -3.57
N VAL A 70 8.17 -0.92 -3.06
CA VAL A 70 7.02 0.00 -3.03
C VAL A 70 7.33 1.27 -2.21
N PRO A 71 7.83 1.19 -0.95
CA PRO A 71 8.21 2.38 -0.18
C PRO A 71 9.28 3.24 -0.86
N SER A 72 10.24 2.63 -1.56
CA SER A 72 11.28 3.36 -2.31
C SER A 72 10.69 4.13 -3.48
N GLN A 73 9.77 3.53 -4.24
CA GLN A 73 9.04 4.21 -5.31
C GLN A 73 8.18 5.36 -4.76
N MET A 74 7.46 5.13 -3.66
CA MET A 74 6.71 6.18 -2.97
C MET A 74 7.62 7.34 -2.55
N PHE A 75 8.82 7.05 -2.04
CA PHE A 75 9.79 8.06 -1.66
C PHE A 75 10.24 8.90 -2.85
N ILE A 76 10.62 8.27 -3.97
CA ILE A 76 11.01 8.98 -5.20
C ILE A 76 9.89 9.90 -5.68
N LEU A 77 8.65 9.43 -5.73
CA LEU A 77 7.49 10.23 -6.12
C LEU A 77 7.21 11.39 -5.15
N ALA A 78 7.51 11.22 -3.86
CA ALA A 78 7.32 12.29 -2.86
C ALA A 78 8.33 13.44 -3.02
N LEU A 79 9.47 13.20 -3.68
CA LEU A 79 10.45 14.25 -3.96
C LEU A 79 9.99 15.20 -5.07
N ILE A 80 9.10 14.72 -5.97
CA ILE A 80 8.48 15.55 -6.99
C ILE A 80 7.50 16.50 -6.29
N PRO A 81 7.55 17.83 -6.53
CA PRO A 81 6.74 18.82 -5.83
C PRO A 81 5.28 18.86 -6.29
N ILE A 82 4.70 17.69 -6.57
CA ILE A 82 3.28 17.49 -6.87
C ILE A 82 2.64 16.89 -5.61
N PRO A 83 1.65 17.58 -5.00
CA PRO A 83 0.96 17.07 -3.83
C PRO A 83 0.40 15.67 -4.08
N LEU A 84 0.56 14.78 -3.09
CA LEU A 84 -0.04 13.44 -3.06
C LEU A 84 0.41 12.46 -4.16
N LEU A 85 1.37 12.82 -5.03
CA LEU A 85 1.82 11.93 -6.12
C LEU A 85 2.33 10.57 -5.61
N TYR A 86 2.98 10.55 -4.43
CA TYR A 86 3.45 9.33 -3.78
C TYR A 86 2.35 8.36 -3.35
N LEU A 87 1.08 8.77 -3.33
CA LEU A 87 -0.05 7.87 -3.04
C LEU A 87 -0.40 6.98 -4.23
N LEU A 88 0.08 7.26 -5.45
CA LEU A 88 -0.22 6.44 -6.62
C LEU A 88 0.11 4.96 -6.39
N ASN A 89 1.28 4.69 -5.81
CA ASN A 89 1.70 3.34 -5.44
C ASN A 89 0.69 2.66 -4.49
N THR A 90 0.29 3.35 -3.43
CA THR A 90 -0.67 2.82 -2.46
C THR A 90 -2.06 2.59 -3.10
N ILE A 91 -2.47 3.45 -4.03
CA ILE A 91 -3.70 3.28 -4.80
C ILE A 91 -3.61 2.01 -5.66
N PHE A 92 -2.49 1.78 -6.35
CA PHE A 92 -2.30 0.54 -7.13
C PHE A 92 -2.32 -0.71 -6.25
N THR A 93 -1.65 -0.67 -5.10
CA THR A 93 -1.67 -1.76 -4.11
C THR A 93 -3.07 -2.04 -3.56
N ALA A 94 -3.98 -1.05 -3.54
CA ALA A 94 -5.37 -1.26 -3.14
C ALA A 94 -6.27 -1.74 -4.31
N VAL A 95 -6.13 -1.13 -5.48
CA VAL A 95 -7.04 -1.36 -6.62
C VAL A 95 -6.79 -2.69 -7.30
N LEU A 96 -5.52 -3.11 -7.48
CA LEU A 96 -5.23 -4.36 -8.19
C LEU A 96 -5.81 -5.59 -7.48
N PRO A 97 -5.60 -5.80 -6.16
CA PRO A 97 -6.26 -6.89 -5.45
C PRO A 97 -7.79 -6.79 -5.51
N GLY A 98 -8.36 -5.59 -5.42
CA GLY A 98 -9.81 -5.42 -5.49
C GLY A 98 -10.40 -5.84 -6.84
N VAL A 99 -9.71 -5.53 -7.94
CA VAL A 99 -10.12 -6.02 -9.28
C VAL A 99 -10.06 -7.55 -9.36
N LEU A 100 -9.00 -8.17 -8.83
CA LEU A 100 -8.85 -9.63 -8.80
C LEU A 100 -9.96 -10.30 -7.97
N LEU A 101 -10.25 -9.78 -6.79
CA LEU A 101 -11.29 -10.29 -5.89
C LEU A 101 -12.69 -10.13 -6.49
N GLY A 102 -12.99 -8.97 -7.10
CA GLY A 102 -14.28 -8.73 -7.76
C GLY A 102 -14.51 -9.67 -8.95
N PHE A 103 -13.45 -9.98 -9.70
CA PHE A 103 -13.51 -11.00 -10.74
C PHE A 103 -13.75 -12.41 -10.18
N LEU A 104 -13.00 -12.83 -9.15
CA LEU A 104 -13.14 -14.16 -8.54
C LEU A 104 -14.55 -14.37 -7.97
N LEU A 105 -15.12 -13.33 -7.35
CA LEU A 105 -16.51 -13.33 -6.90
C LEU A 105 -17.51 -13.52 -8.04
N ASN A 106 -17.24 -12.95 -9.21
CA ASN A 106 -18.12 -13.08 -10.35
C ASN A 106 -18.06 -14.49 -10.98
N PHE A 107 -16.86 -15.03 -11.20
CA PHE A 107 -16.67 -16.33 -11.84
C PHE A 107 -17.02 -17.51 -10.93
N THR A 108 -16.60 -17.46 -9.68
CA THR A 108 -16.80 -18.54 -8.70
C THR A 108 -17.14 -17.91 -7.35
N PRO A 109 -18.41 -17.54 -7.10
CA PRO A 109 -18.81 -16.79 -5.90
C PRO A 109 -18.26 -17.39 -4.60
N TYR A 110 -18.35 -18.72 -4.44
CA TYR A 110 -17.82 -19.42 -3.27
C TYR A 110 -16.31 -19.19 -3.06
N ARG A 111 -15.49 -19.44 -4.08
CA ARG A 111 -14.03 -19.21 -4.00
C ARG A 111 -13.69 -17.73 -3.88
N GLY A 112 -14.48 -16.84 -4.47
CA GLY A 112 -14.32 -15.39 -4.33
C GLY A 112 -14.57 -14.90 -2.91
N PHE A 113 -15.59 -15.42 -2.22
CA PHE A 113 -15.83 -15.10 -0.80
C PHE A 113 -14.69 -15.60 0.09
N ILE A 114 -14.20 -16.82 -0.14
CA ILE A 114 -13.04 -17.36 0.58
C ILE A 114 -11.81 -16.48 0.34
N ALA A 115 -11.57 -16.08 -0.91
CA ALA A 115 -10.45 -15.21 -1.26
C ALA A 115 -10.52 -13.86 -0.52
N ILE A 116 -11.70 -13.23 -0.44
CA ILE A 116 -11.88 -11.99 0.33
C ILE A 116 -11.51 -12.20 1.80
N ILE A 117 -12.03 -13.27 2.42
CA ILE A 117 -11.75 -13.58 3.83
C ILE A 117 -10.26 -13.83 4.04
N ALA A 118 -9.62 -14.58 3.14
CA ALA A 118 -8.19 -14.87 3.17
C ALA A 118 -7.34 -13.59 2.98
N THR A 119 -7.83 -12.61 2.21
CA THR A 119 -7.09 -11.37 1.95
C THR A 119 -7.12 -10.36 3.11
N ILE A 120 -8.20 -10.34 3.91
CA ILE A 120 -8.38 -9.33 4.98
C ILE A 120 -7.18 -9.22 5.93
N PRO A 121 -6.62 -10.33 6.48
CA PRO A 121 -5.51 -10.25 7.44
C PRO A 121 -4.30 -9.54 6.84
N HIS A 122 -3.74 -10.03 5.74
CA HIS A 122 -2.51 -9.45 5.20
C HIS A 122 -2.74 -8.03 4.65
N TYR A 123 -3.85 -7.79 3.95
CA TYR A 123 -4.18 -6.47 3.41
C TYR A 123 -4.22 -5.41 4.51
N THR A 124 -4.84 -5.72 5.65
CA THR A 124 -4.99 -4.78 6.76
C THR A 124 -3.62 -4.31 7.26
N PHE A 125 -2.69 -5.23 7.51
CA PHE A 125 -1.37 -4.91 8.03
C PHE A 125 -0.48 -4.22 6.98
N GLU A 126 -0.46 -4.73 5.75
CA GLU A 126 0.34 -4.16 4.66
C GLU A 126 -0.11 -2.74 4.32
N MET A 127 -1.41 -2.58 4.05
CA MET A 127 -1.97 -1.30 3.62
C MET A 127 -1.83 -0.25 4.73
N PHE A 128 -2.01 -0.64 6.00
CA PHE A 128 -1.78 0.28 7.10
C PHE A 128 -0.29 0.65 7.23
N GLY A 129 0.63 -0.31 7.08
CA GLY A 129 2.07 -0.06 7.05
C GLY A 129 2.48 0.91 5.95
N LEU A 130 1.96 0.75 4.73
CA LEU A 130 2.18 1.68 3.62
C LEU A 130 1.58 3.06 3.89
N CYS A 131 0.40 3.14 4.53
CA CYS A 131 -0.20 4.42 4.92
C CYS A 131 0.60 5.15 6.02
N VAL A 132 1.28 4.41 6.91
CA VAL A 132 2.25 4.97 7.86
C VAL A 132 3.43 5.60 7.12
N VAL A 133 3.96 4.95 6.08
CA VAL A 133 5.01 5.52 5.22
C VAL A 133 4.50 6.76 4.48
N ALA A 134 3.34 6.67 3.83
CA ALA A 134 2.71 7.78 3.12
C ALA A 134 2.48 9.01 4.02
N SER A 135 2.12 8.80 5.28
CA SER A 135 1.97 9.86 6.27
C SER A 135 3.28 10.63 6.52
N GLY A 136 4.44 9.98 6.46
CA GLY A 136 5.74 10.62 6.59
C GLY A 136 6.16 11.34 5.32
N LEU A 137 5.90 10.70 4.18
CA LEU A 137 6.12 11.28 2.86
C LEU A 137 5.31 12.56 2.64
N TYR A 138 4.11 12.65 3.21
CA TYR A 138 3.34 13.89 3.24
C TYR A 138 4.15 15.07 3.79
N LYS A 139 4.86 14.88 4.91
CA LYS A 139 5.68 15.95 5.53
C LYS A 139 6.92 16.26 4.72
N VAL A 140 7.56 15.25 4.13
CA VAL A 140 8.71 15.42 3.23
C VAL A 140 8.31 16.23 2.00
N ASN A 141 7.26 15.81 1.31
CA ASN A 141 6.72 16.49 0.13
C ASN A 141 6.26 17.92 0.47
N GLN A 142 5.58 18.11 1.61
CA GLN A 142 5.18 19.44 2.09
C GLN A 142 6.39 20.36 2.33
N ALA A 143 7.48 19.85 2.92
CA ALA A 143 8.71 20.61 3.12
C ALA A 143 9.37 21.02 1.80
N ILE A 144 9.40 20.11 0.82
CA ILE A 144 9.94 20.36 -0.52
C ILE A 144 9.12 21.43 -1.25
N ILE A 145 7.80 21.24 -1.34
CA ILE A 145 6.87 22.20 -1.98
C ILE A 145 7.00 23.57 -1.32
N ARG A 146 7.10 23.62 0.01
CA ARG A 146 7.24 24.88 0.73
C ARG A 146 8.54 25.60 0.38
N LYS A 147 9.65 24.86 0.34
CA LYS A 147 10.96 25.40 -0.02
C LYS A 147 10.96 25.96 -1.44
N ILE A 148 10.40 25.23 -2.41
CA ILE A 148 10.30 25.65 -3.81
C ILE A 148 9.37 26.86 -3.96
N THR A 149 8.15 26.79 -3.42
CA THR A 149 7.18 27.90 -3.55
C THR A 149 7.64 29.18 -2.86
N ASN A 150 8.45 29.10 -1.80
CA ASN A 150 9.04 30.27 -1.15
C ASN A 150 10.17 30.93 -1.96
N LEU A 151 10.76 30.26 -2.96
CA LEU A 151 11.71 30.89 -3.88
C LEU A 151 11.02 31.90 -4.81
N PHE A 152 9.72 31.69 -5.09
CA PHE A 152 8.94 32.51 -6.01
C PHE A 152 7.97 33.49 -5.32
N ARG A 153 7.91 33.50 -3.98
CA ARG A 153 6.99 34.35 -3.22
C ARG A 153 7.67 35.61 -2.69
N SER A 154 7.03 36.77 -2.90
CA SER A 154 7.43 38.04 -2.29
C SER A 154 7.30 38.01 -0.76
N ASN A 155 6.23 37.41 -0.24
CA ASN A 155 6.04 37.17 1.20
C ASN A 155 6.31 35.70 1.55
N LYS A 156 7.50 35.44 2.09
CA LYS A 156 7.94 34.10 2.49
C LYS A 156 7.09 33.60 3.66
N LYS A 157 6.56 32.39 3.52
CA LYS A 157 5.83 31.74 4.61
C LYS A 157 6.77 30.80 5.38
N GLU A 158 6.45 30.47 6.63
CA GLU A 158 7.31 29.60 7.47
C GLU A 158 7.65 28.27 6.80
N ASN A 159 8.92 27.84 6.88
CA ASN A 159 9.41 26.61 6.28
C ASN A 159 9.21 25.42 7.21
N TYR A 160 8.99 24.24 6.62
CA TYR A 160 9.08 22.97 7.36
C TYR A 160 10.52 22.44 7.29
N SER A 161 10.99 21.88 8.41
CA SER A 161 12.32 21.25 8.47
C SER A 161 12.34 19.94 7.67
N LEU A 162 13.01 19.94 6.52
CA LEU A 162 13.17 18.74 5.69
C LEU A 162 13.93 17.64 6.45
N LYS A 163 14.93 18.02 7.25
CA LYS A 163 15.71 17.08 8.07
C LYS A 163 14.82 16.36 9.08
N GLU A 164 13.95 17.09 9.79
CA GLU A 164 13.00 16.48 10.72
C GLU A 164 11.97 15.61 10.01
N ALA A 165 11.46 16.05 8.85
CA ALA A 165 10.53 15.26 8.05
C ALA A 165 11.14 13.91 7.63
N LEU A 166 12.40 13.91 7.16
CA LEU A 166 13.12 12.69 6.78
C LEU A 166 13.41 11.79 7.99
N LEU A 167 13.86 12.35 9.11
CA LEU A 167 14.09 11.58 10.33
C LEU A 167 12.80 10.93 10.86
N ASN A 168 11.69 11.65 10.81
CA ASN A 168 10.39 11.12 11.21
C ASN A 168 9.89 10.04 10.25
N LEU A 169 10.09 10.20 8.94
CA LEU A 169 9.81 9.17 7.95
C LEU A 169 10.60 7.88 8.23
N ILE A 170 11.91 7.98 8.45
CA ILE A 170 12.77 6.83 8.75
C ILE A 170 12.29 6.13 10.02
N LYS A 171 12.04 6.89 11.10
CA LYS A 171 11.53 6.33 12.36
C LYS A 171 10.18 5.63 12.16
N ALA A 172 9.24 6.25 11.45
CA ALA A 172 7.94 5.66 11.20
C ALA A 172 8.03 4.39 10.36
N PHE A 173 8.89 4.39 9.33
CA PHE A 173 9.12 3.23 8.49
C PHE A 173 9.75 2.08 9.29
N VAL A 174 10.87 2.31 9.97
CA VAL A 174 11.59 1.24 10.69
C VAL A 174 10.83 0.72 11.90
N LEU A 175 10.17 1.60 12.67
CA LEU A 175 9.54 1.20 13.94
C LEU A 175 8.09 0.74 13.78
N ILE A 176 7.42 1.06 12.68
CA ILE A 176 5.99 0.78 12.51
C ILE A 176 5.71 0.18 11.13
N GLY A 177 6.05 0.89 10.05
CA GLY A 177 5.73 0.47 8.68
C GLY A 177 6.29 -0.90 8.32
N LEU A 178 7.61 -1.08 8.45
CA LEU A 178 8.31 -2.32 8.12
C LEU A 178 7.87 -3.51 9.01
N PRO A 179 7.76 -3.39 10.35
CA PRO A 179 7.20 -4.45 11.17
C PRO A 179 5.79 -4.90 10.74
N LEU A 180 4.91 -3.96 10.38
CA LEU A 180 3.56 -4.29 9.90
C LEU A 180 3.61 -5.03 8.56
N ILE A 181 4.48 -4.61 7.63
CA ILE A 181 4.64 -5.27 6.34
C ILE A 181 5.24 -6.68 6.49
N ILE A 182 6.18 -6.87 7.41
CA ILE A 182 6.70 -8.21 7.75
C ILE A 182 5.56 -9.09 8.27
N ILE A 183 4.74 -8.60 9.21
CA ILE A 183 3.56 -9.34 9.69
C ILE A 183 2.64 -9.69 8.52
N ALA A 184 2.38 -8.74 7.62
CA ALA A 184 1.53 -8.97 6.45
C ALA A 184 2.08 -10.08 5.54
N ALA A 185 3.40 -10.13 5.29
CA ALA A 185 4.02 -11.17 4.49
C ALA A 185 3.82 -12.58 5.07
N PHE A 186 3.89 -12.72 6.40
CA PHE A 186 3.57 -13.97 7.09
C PHE A 186 2.08 -14.31 7.01
N LEU A 187 1.20 -13.33 7.19
CA LEU A 187 -0.24 -13.52 7.05
C LEU A 187 -0.59 -13.97 5.63
N GLU A 188 0.02 -13.38 4.61
CA GLU A 188 -0.23 -13.72 3.22
C GLU A 188 0.27 -15.12 2.88
N THR A 189 1.44 -15.49 3.38
CA THR A 189 2.02 -16.80 3.04
C THR A 189 1.34 -17.94 3.78
N TYR A 190 1.06 -17.79 5.07
CA TYR A 190 0.62 -18.91 5.91
C TYR A 190 -0.87 -18.85 6.26
N VAL A 191 -1.38 -17.66 6.60
CA VAL A 191 -2.77 -17.53 7.05
C VAL A 191 -3.74 -17.55 5.87
N SER A 192 -3.42 -16.87 4.77
CA SER A 192 -4.24 -16.94 3.54
C SER A 192 -4.36 -18.39 3.06
N GLU A 193 -3.24 -19.12 2.93
CA GLU A 193 -3.23 -20.52 2.51
C GLU A 193 -3.98 -21.45 3.47
N TRP A 194 -3.84 -21.23 4.78
CA TRP A 194 -4.57 -21.99 5.80
C TRP A 194 -6.08 -21.77 5.73
N ILE A 195 -6.53 -20.51 5.54
CA ILE A 195 -7.94 -20.18 5.34
C ILE A 195 -8.46 -20.91 4.10
N PHE A 196 -7.77 -20.82 2.97
CA PHE A 196 -8.19 -21.52 1.76
C PHE A 196 -8.37 -23.03 1.99
N LYS A 197 -7.38 -23.71 2.60
CA LYS A 197 -7.43 -25.16 2.88
C LYS A 197 -8.58 -25.60 3.80
N ILE A 198 -9.10 -24.72 4.66
CA ILE A 198 -10.23 -25.06 5.54
C ILE A 198 -11.56 -24.96 4.79
N PHE A 199 -11.65 -24.06 3.82
CA PHE A 199 -12.88 -23.77 3.09
C PHE A 199 -12.91 -24.37 1.67
N THR A 200 -11.91 -25.18 1.27
CA THR A 200 -11.92 -25.96 0.02
C THR A 200 -11.49 -27.39 0.29
#